data_AF-A0A100WID9-F1
#
_entry.id   AF-A0A100WID9-F1
#
_cell.length_a   1.000
_cell.length_b   1.000
_cell.length_c   1.000
_cell.angle_alpha   90.00
_cell.angle_beta   90.00
_cell.angle_gamma   90.00
#
_symmetry.space_group_name_H-M   'P 1'
#
loop_
_entity.id
_entity.type
_entity.pdbx_description
1 polymer ?
#
loop_
_entity_poly.entity_id
_entity_poly.type
_entity_poly.pdbx_seq_one_letter_code
_entity_poly.pdbx_strand_id
1 'polypeptide(L)'
;MRRRLGNVGLTLLLAVFMFIPISAAFILSAPAGADPVSGRADVYAAQHFRSMCANLELLPDVESVEQVVMIAVRDGLTAGEAGEAVTVAVIIGCPEYGYLLDAFIAKWAPRPVPVTARVGGVLR
;
A
#
# COMPACT_ATOMS: atom_id res chain seq x y z
N MET A 1 -18.19 -51.38 -31.02
CA MET A 1 -18.64 -49.99 -30.83
C MET A 1 -17.54 -49.20 -30.12
N ARG A 2 -16.74 -48.45 -30.90
CA ARG A 2 -15.56 -47.70 -30.45
C ARG A 2 -15.94 -46.26 -30.13
N ARG A 3 -15.61 -45.84 -28.90
CA ARG A 3 -15.08 -44.52 -28.50
C ARG A 3 -15.75 -43.28 -29.13
N ARG A 4 -16.83 -42.79 -28.50
CA ARG A 4 -17.29 -41.38 -28.59
C ARG A 4 -17.14 -40.66 -27.25
N LEU A 5 -16.03 -40.85 -26.54
CA LEU A 5 -15.74 -40.18 -25.25
C LEU A 5 -14.77 -38.99 -25.39
N GLY A 6 -14.33 -38.63 -26.60
CA GLY A 6 -13.31 -37.59 -26.81
C GLY A 6 -13.85 -36.15 -26.82
N ASN A 7 -15.12 -35.94 -27.17
CA ASN A 7 -15.61 -34.58 -27.42
C ASN A 7 -16.21 -33.91 -26.18
N VAL A 8 -16.82 -34.66 -25.25
CA VAL A 8 -17.54 -34.05 -24.12
C VAL A 8 -16.59 -33.44 -23.09
N GLY A 9 -15.44 -34.07 -22.83
CA GLY A 9 -14.43 -33.55 -21.91
C GLY A 9 -13.75 -32.28 -22.44
N LEU A 10 -13.57 -32.17 -23.76
CA LEU A 10 -12.94 -31.02 -24.40
C LEU A 10 -13.87 -29.80 -24.44
N THR A 11 -15.18 -29.99 -24.68
CA THR A 11 -16.15 -28.89 -24.58
C THR A 11 -16.35 -28.42 -23.15
N LEU A 12 -16.28 -29.29 -22.15
CA LEU A 12 -16.39 -28.89 -20.74
C LEU A 12 -15.14 -28.13 -20.27
N LEU A 13 -13.95 -28.54 -20.71
CA LEU A 13 -12.69 -27.82 -20.47
C LEU A 13 -12.69 -26.42 -21.10
N LEU A 14 -13.17 -26.30 -22.35
CA LEU A 14 -13.29 -24.99 -23.02
C LEU A 14 -14.34 -24.08 -22.37
N ALA A 15 -15.45 -24.63 -21.86
CA ALA A 15 -16.48 -23.84 -21.18
C ALA A 15 -16.00 -23.29 -19.82
N VAL A 16 -15.19 -24.06 -19.08
CA VAL A 16 -14.60 -23.60 -17.81
C VAL A 16 -13.46 -22.60 -18.04
N PHE A 17 -12.67 -22.77 -19.11
CA PHE A 17 -11.58 -21.84 -19.44
C PHE A 17 -12.05 -20.49 -19.98
N MET A 18 -13.26 -20.42 -20.55
CA MET A 18 -13.81 -19.16 -21.09
C MET A 18 -14.52 -18.30 -20.03
N PHE A 19 -14.81 -18.85 -18.84
CA PHE A 19 -15.50 -18.13 -17.75
C PHE A 19 -14.55 -17.55 -16.68
N ILE A 20 -13.24 -17.70 -16.85
CA ILE A 20 -12.20 -17.24 -15.90
C ILE A 20 -11.07 -16.63 -16.75
N PRO A 21 -11.17 -15.36 -17.25
CA PRO A 21 -11.16 -14.19 -16.37
C PRO A 21 -11.88 -12.95 -16.97
N ILE A 22 -13.05 -12.57 -16.43
CA ILE A 22 -13.63 -11.22 -16.64
C ILE A 22 -13.79 -10.53 -15.27
N SER A 23 -12.75 -10.62 -14.45
CA SER A 23 -12.68 -9.92 -13.16
C SER A 23 -11.43 -9.05 -13.03
N ALA A 24 -10.76 -8.74 -14.13
CA ALA A 24 -9.58 -7.87 -14.17
C ALA A 24 -9.85 -6.49 -14.80
N ALA A 25 -11.13 -6.12 -14.97
CA ALA A 25 -11.50 -4.76 -15.32
C ALA A 25 -12.28 -4.18 -14.15
N PHE A 26 -11.89 -2.98 -13.71
CA PHE A 26 -12.42 -2.23 -12.55
C PHE A 26 -11.86 -2.63 -11.19
N ILE A 27 -10.58 -2.35 -10.92
CA ILE A 27 -10.07 -1.28 -10.02
C ILE A 27 -8.58 -1.14 -10.41
N LEU A 28 -8.10 -0.11 -11.08
CA LEU A 28 -7.66 1.16 -10.48
C LEU A 28 -7.23 2.05 -11.64
N SER A 29 -8.03 3.07 -11.97
CA SER A 29 -7.42 4.35 -12.34
C SER A 29 -6.80 4.92 -11.07
N ALA A 30 -5.69 4.34 -10.62
CA ALA A 30 -4.82 5.05 -9.68
C ALA A 30 -4.22 6.19 -10.49
N PRO A 31 -4.22 7.43 -9.99
CA PRO A 31 -3.52 8.51 -10.65
C PRO A 31 -2.08 8.06 -10.84
N ALA A 32 -1.59 8.19 -12.08
CA ALA A 32 -0.18 7.99 -12.41
C ALA A 32 0.65 9.00 -11.62
N GLY A 33 1.06 8.58 -10.44
CA GLY A 33 1.97 9.26 -9.52
C GLY A 33 2.80 8.23 -8.75
N ALA A 34 3.02 7.05 -9.35
CA ALA A 34 3.99 6.09 -8.86
C ALA A 34 5.39 6.70 -9.10
N ASP A 35 5.86 7.44 -8.10
CA ASP A 35 7.28 7.66 -7.89
C ASP A 35 7.95 6.27 -7.92
N PRO A 36 9.08 6.06 -8.61
CA PRO A 36 9.75 4.75 -8.69
C PRO A 36 10.18 4.14 -7.32
N VAL A 37 9.92 4.85 -6.23
CA VAL A 37 10.11 4.43 -4.84
C VAL A 37 9.04 3.41 -4.38
N SER A 38 7.87 3.38 -5.02
CA SER A 38 6.71 2.58 -4.56
C SER A 38 6.91 1.08 -4.62
N GLY A 39 7.70 0.55 -5.57
CA GLY A 39 7.78 -0.90 -5.80
C GLY A 39 8.31 -1.69 -4.60
N ARG A 40 9.25 -1.13 -3.83
CA ARG A 40 9.82 -1.81 -2.66
C ARG A 40 8.92 -1.67 -1.43
N ALA A 41 8.34 -0.48 -1.26
CA ALA A 41 7.39 -0.18 -0.20
C ALA A 41 6.12 -1.05 -0.31
N ASP A 42 5.56 -1.19 -1.52
CA ASP A 42 4.38 -1.99 -1.80
C ASP A 42 4.61 -3.48 -1.51
N VAL A 43 5.76 -4.02 -1.95
CA VAL A 43 6.12 -5.42 -1.70
C VAL A 43 6.32 -5.67 -0.21
N TYR A 44 7.00 -4.76 0.49
CA TYR A 44 7.19 -4.87 1.93
C TYR A 44 5.84 -4.78 2.68
N ALA A 45 4.98 -3.84 2.32
CA ALA A 45 3.63 -3.71 2.86
C ALA A 45 2.82 -5.01 2.65
N ALA A 46 2.82 -5.56 1.44
CA ALA A 46 2.12 -6.81 1.13
C ALA A 46 2.61 -8.01 1.96
N GLN A 47 3.91 -8.04 2.30
CA GLN A 47 4.50 -9.10 3.11
C GLN A 47 4.26 -8.92 4.61
N HIS A 48 4.18 -7.68 5.08
CA HIS A 48 4.21 -7.34 6.51
C HIS A 48 2.93 -6.69 7.06
N PHE A 49 1.91 -6.41 6.23
CA PHE A 49 0.70 -5.69 6.68
C PHE A 49 0.05 -6.34 7.90
N ARG A 50 -0.01 -7.67 7.97
CA ARG A 50 -0.61 -8.37 9.13
C ARG A 50 0.10 -8.06 10.43
N SER A 51 1.44 -8.09 10.43
CA SER A 51 2.23 -7.76 11.63
C SER A 51 2.15 -6.27 11.97
N MET A 52 2.08 -5.39 10.97
CA MET A 52 1.90 -3.96 11.19
C MET A 52 0.55 -3.69 11.86
N CYS A 53 -0.53 -4.26 11.31
CA CYS A 53 -1.87 -4.11 11.85
C CYS A 53 -1.99 -4.69 13.27
N ALA A 54 -1.36 -5.84 13.55
CA ALA A 54 -1.32 -6.41 14.89
C ALA A 54 -0.61 -5.50 15.91
N ASN A 55 0.47 -4.82 15.51
CA ASN A 55 1.14 -3.84 16.38
C ASN A 55 0.25 -2.63 16.67
N LEU A 56 -0.49 -2.13 15.67
CA LEU A 56 -1.43 -1.03 15.83
C LEU A 56 -2.65 -1.42 16.69
N GLU A 57 -3.09 -2.67 16.61
CA GLU A 57 -4.18 -3.21 17.44
C GLU A 57 -3.78 -3.33 18.92
N LEU A 58 -2.56 -3.81 19.18
CA LEU A 58 -2.03 -3.97 20.54
C LEU A 58 -1.88 -2.63 21.27
N LEU A 59 -1.46 -1.60 20.54
CA LEU A 59 -1.22 -0.28 21.09
C LEU A 59 -1.69 0.79 20.07
N PRO A 60 -2.97 1.20 20.11
CA PRO A 60 -3.53 2.12 19.13
C PRO A 60 -3.16 3.58 19.48
N ASP A 61 -1.89 3.92 19.33
CA ASP A 61 -1.34 5.26 19.52
C ASP A 61 -0.38 5.68 18.39
N VAL A 62 0.09 6.92 18.45
CA VAL A 62 1.01 7.47 17.44
C VAL A 62 2.41 6.87 17.56
N GLU A 63 2.79 6.38 18.74
CA GLU A 63 4.11 5.79 18.98
C GLU A 63 4.23 4.40 18.35
N SER A 64 3.15 3.63 18.27
CA SER A 64 3.13 2.35 17.56
C SER A 64 3.32 2.52 16.05
N VAL A 65 2.73 3.57 15.44
CA VAL A 65 3.02 3.92 14.04
C VAL A 65 4.50 4.22 13.85
N GLU A 66 5.10 4.98 14.77
CA GLU A 66 6.54 5.28 14.76
C GLU A 66 7.40 4.02 14.88
N GLN A 67 7.02 3.09 15.77
CA GLN A 67 7.72 1.81 15.91
C GLN A 67 7.65 0.98 14.62
N VAL A 68 6.49 0.90 13.97
CA VAL A 68 6.33 0.16 12.72
C VAL A 68 7.20 0.77 11.61
N VAL A 69 7.24 2.10 11.50
CA VAL A 69 8.14 2.80 10.57
C VAL A 69 9.61 2.49 10.89
N MET A 70 9.99 2.51 12.16
CA MET A 70 11.37 2.23 12.57
C MET A 70 11.79 0.77 12.32
N ILE A 71 10.87 -0.19 12.44
CA ILE A 71 11.10 -1.59 12.07
C ILE A 71 11.37 -1.69 10.56
N ALA A 72 10.51 -1.07 9.75
CA ALA A 72 10.67 -1.03 8.29
C ALA A 72 12.02 -0.43 7.86
N VAL A 73 12.46 0.64 8.53
CA VAL A 73 13.79 1.23 8.29
C VAL A 73 14.92 0.28 8.68
N ARG A 74 14.80 -0.40 9.83
CA ARG A 74 15.78 -1.40 10.28
C ARG A 74 15.88 -2.59 9.33
N ASP A 75 14.79 -2.94 8.68
CA ASP A 75 14.74 -3.99 7.66
C ASP A 75 15.32 -3.54 6.30
N GLY A 76 15.82 -2.31 6.23
CA GLY A 76 16.60 -1.80 5.11
C GLY A 76 15.81 -0.96 4.10
N LEU A 77 14.62 -0.49 4.48
CA LEU A 77 13.92 0.58 3.76
C LEU A 77 14.48 1.95 4.15
N THR A 78 14.44 2.89 3.21
CA THR A 78 14.64 4.31 3.54
C THR A 78 13.46 4.84 4.35
N ALA A 79 13.64 5.97 5.04
CA ALA A 79 12.55 6.58 5.82
C ALA A 79 11.31 6.91 4.95
N GLY A 80 11.53 7.31 3.69
CA GLY A 80 10.45 7.56 2.73
C GLY A 80 9.71 6.28 2.35
N GLU A 81 10.44 5.23 1.95
CA GLU A 81 9.85 3.92 1.61
C GLU A 81 9.14 3.29 2.81
N ALA A 82 9.67 3.43 4.02
CA ALA A 82 9.04 2.94 5.24
C ALA A 82 7.71 3.66 5.52
N GLY A 83 7.68 4.99 5.38
CA GLY A 83 6.44 5.77 5.53
C GLY A 83 5.38 5.38 4.49
N GLU A 84 5.80 5.18 3.24
CA GLU A 84 4.93 4.70 2.17
C GLU A 84 4.41 3.29 2.46
N ALA A 85 5.29 2.35 2.85
CA ALA A 85 4.91 0.98 3.17
C ALA A 85 3.89 0.90 4.31
N VAL A 86 4.07 1.69 5.36
CA VAL A 86 3.11 1.77 6.49
C VAL A 86 1.79 2.38 6.03
N THR A 87 1.83 3.41 5.20
CA THR A 87 0.61 4.02 4.62
C THR A 87 -0.18 3.00 3.80
N VAL A 88 0.49 2.28 2.90
CA VAL A 88 -0.13 1.24 2.06
C VAL A 88 -0.67 0.10 2.92
N ALA A 89 0.08 -0.35 3.92
CA ALA A 89 -0.34 -1.41 4.83
C ALA A 89 -1.58 -1.04 5.65
N VAL A 90 -1.67 0.20 6.14
CA VAL A 90 -2.86 0.68 6.88
C VAL A 90 -4.05 0.80 5.94
N ILE A 91 -3.89 1.41 4.76
CA ILE A 91 -5.00 1.60 3.81
C ILE A 91 -5.59 0.26 3.33
N ILE A 92 -4.75 -0.74 3.08
CA ILE A 92 -5.18 -2.03 2.51
C ILE A 92 -5.51 -3.05 3.61
N GLY A 93 -4.71 -3.10 4.67
CA GLY A 93 -4.73 -4.17 5.67
C GLY A 93 -5.58 -3.89 6.90
N CYS A 94 -5.63 -2.64 7.35
CA CYS A 94 -6.33 -2.24 8.59
C CYS A 94 -6.74 -0.76 8.56
N PRO A 95 -7.69 -0.39 7.68
CA PRO A 95 -8.08 0.99 7.44
C PRO A 95 -8.69 1.68 8.68
N GLU A 96 -9.18 0.91 9.65
CA GLU A 96 -9.67 1.41 10.94
C GLU A 96 -8.61 2.19 11.74
N TYR A 97 -7.32 1.96 11.48
CA TYR A 97 -6.21 2.69 12.10
C TYR A 97 -5.74 3.90 11.28
N GLY A 98 -6.45 4.29 10.21
CA GLY A 98 -6.12 5.45 9.40
C GLY A 98 -6.01 6.76 10.21
N TYR A 99 -6.80 6.91 11.28
CA TYR A 99 -6.72 8.06 12.17
C TYR A 99 -5.37 8.17 12.92
N LEU A 100 -4.70 7.04 13.20
CA LEU A 100 -3.37 7.04 13.81
C LEU A 100 -2.32 7.51 12.81
N LEU A 101 -2.47 7.14 11.55
CA LEU A 101 -1.62 7.63 10.47
C LEU A 101 -1.79 9.14 10.29
N ASP A 102 -3.02 9.65 10.31
CA ASP A 102 -3.30 11.09 10.26
C ASP A 102 -2.66 11.83 11.44
N ALA A 103 -2.78 11.28 12.65
CA ALA A 103 -2.16 11.85 13.85
C ALA A 103 -0.63 11.83 13.80
N PHE A 104 -0.04 10.76 13.25
CA PHE A 104 1.40 10.66 13.00
C PHE A 104 1.87 11.72 11.99
N ILE A 105 1.15 11.89 10.88
CA ILE A 105 1.43 12.92 9.87
C ILE A 105 1.28 14.30 10.50
N ALA A 106 0.24 14.56 11.28
CA ALA A 106 0.05 15.85 11.96
C ALA A 106 1.20 16.17 12.95
N LYS A 107 1.78 15.15 13.58
CA LYS A 107 2.91 15.28 14.51
C LYS A 107 4.22 15.60 13.78
N TRP A 108 4.49 14.94 12.65
CA TRP A 108 5.82 14.92 12.03
C TRP A 108 5.92 15.56 10.65
N ALA A 109 4.82 15.81 9.95
CA ALA A 109 4.86 16.41 8.62
C ALA A 109 5.39 17.84 8.69
N PRO A 110 6.28 18.24 7.76
CA PRO A 110 6.71 19.62 7.65
C PRO A 110 5.51 20.54 7.46
N ARG A 111 5.39 21.57 8.31
CA ARG A 111 4.36 22.60 8.11
C ARG A 111 4.74 23.42 6.87
N PRO A 112 3.78 23.72 5.98
CA PRO A 112 4.05 24.62 4.86
C PRO A 112 4.47 25.98 5.41
N VAL A 113 5.71 26.37 5.15
CA VAL A 113 6.17 27.74 5.41
C VAL A 113 5.48 28.67 4.40
N PRO A 114 4.82 29.74 4.86
CA PRO A 114 4.16 30.67 3.96
C PRO A 114 5.19 31.25 2.99
N VAL A 115 4.86 31.21 1.69
CA VAL A 115 5.71 31.61 0.56
C VAL A 115 6.22 33.06 0.69
N THR A 116 5.54 33.89 1.47
CA THR A 116 5.94 35.27 1.80
C THR A 116 7.29 35.37 2.50
N ALA A 117 7.78 34.32 3.17
CA ALA A 117 9.11 34.33 3.79
C ALA A 117 10.27 34.16 2.79
N ARG A 118 10.00 33.64 1.58
CA ARG A 118 11.07 33.30 0.60
C ARG A 118 11.37 34.45 -0.37
N VAL A 119 10.48 35.43 -0.51
CA VAL A 119 10.63 36.56 -1.45
C VAL A 119 11.27 37.79 -0.79
N GLY A 120 11.30 37.88 0.54
CA GLY A 120 11.86 39.03 1.28
C GLY A 120 13.40 39.10 1.38
N GLY A 121 14.13 38.14 0.81
CA GLY A 121 15.58 37.97 1.01
C GLY A 121 16.49 38.47 -0.12
N VAL A 122 15.96 38.98 -1.24
CA VAL A 122 16.75 39.32 -2.45
C VAL A 122 16.86 40.84 -2.67
N LEU A 123 16.75 41.63 -1.60
CA LEU A 123 16.95 43.09 -1.67
C LEU A 123 17.68 43.60 -0.41
N ARG A 124 18.93 43.19 -0.21
CA ARG A 124 19.90 43.94 0.61
C ARG A 124 21.31 43.77 0.06
#